data_AF-A0A2D5Y5P1-F1
#
_entry.id   AF-A0A2D5Y5P1-F1
#
_cell.length_a   1.000
_cell.length_b   1.000
_cell.length_c   1.000
_cell.angle_alpha   90.00
_cell.angle_beta   90.00
_cell.angle_gamma   90.00
#
_symmetry.space_group_name_H-M   'P 1'
#
loop_
_entity.id
_entity.type
_entity.pdbx_description
1 polymer ?
#
loop_
_entity_poly.entity_id
_entity_poly.type
_entity_poly.pdbx_seq_one_letter_code
_entity_poly.pdbx_strand_id
1 'polypeptide(L)'
;MADLEALIRVRRHAVEQKQKFLAELYKQADELEGQKEAMIKTLAEERKKVDEMGVEALGYFGHYSEAVRGRVEDIDEAMAKLNNRIEHAREDMRDAFADLKKVEITQERREAEDDKELKKKENDLMDEIALEGYRRAQEEG
;
A
#
# COMPACT_ATOMS: atom_id res chain seq x y z
N MET A 1 24.01 -0.91 -21.63
CA MET A 1 23.27 -1.97 -20.89
C MET A 1 21.80 -1.93 -21.25
N ALA A 2 21.03 -3.01 -21.04
CA ALA A 2 19.58 -2.97 -21.22
C ALA A 2 18.95 -2.14 -20.08
N ASP A 3 18.26 -1.07 -20.44
CA ASP A 3 17.59 -0.16 -19.51
C ASP A 3 16.39 -0.83 -18.83
N LEU A 4 16.34 -0.76 -17.49
CA LEU A 4 15.27 -1.34 -16.68
C LEU A 4 14.14 -0.35 -16.36
N GLU A 5 14.20 0.90 -16.79
CA GLU A 5 13.16 1.92 -16.51
C GLU A 5 11.76 1.47 -16.94
N ALA A 6 11.64 0.84 -18.11
CA ALA A 6 10.37 0.31 -18.59
C ALA A 6 9.81 -0.76 -17.63
N LEU A 7 10.66 -1.64 -17.11
CA LEU A 7 10.28 -2.68 -16.15
C LEU A 7 9.92 -2.07 -14.78
N ILE A 8 10.68 -1.06 -14.33
CA ILE A 8 10.39 -0.31 -13.10
C ILE A 8 9.00 0.33 -13.18
N ARG A 9 8.66 0.95 -14.32
CA ARG A 9 7.35 1.57 -14.55
C ARG A 9 6.21 0.55 -14.46
N VAL A 10 6.36 -0.61 -15.10
CA VAL A 10 5.36 -1.69 -15.04
C VAL A 10 5.19 -2.20 -13.61
N ARG A 11 6.29 -2.43 -12.88
CA ARG A 11 6.24 -2.92 -11.49
C ARG A 11 5.66 -1.88 -10.53
N ARG A 12 5.96 -0.60 -10.71
CA ARG A 12 5.35 0.50 -9.96
C ARG A 12 3.84 0.53 -10.14
N HIS A 13 3.38 0.39 -11.39
CA HIS A 13 1.95 0.31 -11.66
C HIS A 13 1.30 -0.90 -10.97
N ALA A 14 1.96 -2.07 -10.97
CA ALA A 14 1.47 -3.24 -10.26
C ALA A 14 1.32 -2.99 -8.73
N VAL A 15 2.30 -2.32 -8.11
CA VAL A 15 2.21 -1.91 -6.69
C VAL A 15 1.03 -0.97 -6.46
N GLU A 16 0.85 0.05 -7.31
CA GLU A 16 -0.27 0.98 -7.21
C GLU A 16 -1.63 0.26 -7.31
N GLN A 17 -1.77 -0.73 -8.20
CA GLN A 17 -3.00 -1.52 -8.30
C GLN A 17 -3.27 -2.33 -7.03
N LYS A 18 -2.22 -2.93 -6.44
CA LYS A 18 -2.35 -3.66 -5.16
C LYS A 18 -2.71 -2.73 -4.01
N GLN A 19 -2.15 -1.52 -3.97
CA GLN A 19 -2.51 -0.49 -2.99
C GLN A 19 -3.98 -0.06 -3.11
N LYS A 20 -4.45 0.20 -4.34
CA LYS A 20 -5.86 0.55 -4.60
C LYS A 20 -6.81 -0.57 -4.17
N PHE A 21 -6.47 -1.81 -4.50
CA PHE A 21 -7.25 -2.97 -4.08
C PHE A 21 -7.31 -3.11 -2.55
N LEU A 22 -6.19 -2.94 -1.86
CA LEU A 22 -6.13 -2.97 -0.40
C LEU A 22 -6.97 -1.83 0.23
N ALA A 23 -6.91 -0.63 -0.33
CA ALA A 23 -7.72 0.51 0.13
C ALA A 23 -9.23 0.24 -0.03
N GLU A 24 -9.64 -0.39 -1.13
CA GLU A 24 -11.03 -0.79 -1.35
C GLU A 24 -11.50 -1.82 -0.32
N LEU A 25 -10.65 -2.78 0.06
CA LEU A 25 -10.98 -3.74 1.12
C LEU A 25 -11.14 -3.07 2.49
N TYR A 26 -10.27 -2.12 2.84
CA TYR A 26 -10.42 -1.35 4.08
C TYR A 26 -11.70 -0.53 4.09
N LYS A 27 -12.04 0.12 2.97
CA LYS A 27 -13.29 0.86 2.85
C LYS A 27 -14.51 -0.02 3.09
N GLN A 28 -14.52 -1.25 2.55
CA GLN A 28 -15.59 -2.21 2.80
C GLN A 28 -15.67 -2.64 4.27
N ALA A 29 -14.53 -2.73 4.95
CA ALA A 29 -14.47 -3.07 6.38
C ALA A 29 -15.07 -1.94 7.21
N ASP A 30 -14.67 -0.70 6.93
CA ASP A 30 -15.19 0.50 7.60
C ASP A 30 -16.71 0.64 7.40
N GLU A 31 -17.23 0.35 6.20
CA GLU A 31 -18.68 0.35 5.94
C GLU A 31 -19.43 -0.68 6.78
N LEU A 32 -18.90 -1.91 6.89
CA LEU A 32 -19.49 -2.97 7.71
C LEU A 32 -19.45 -2.63 9.21
N GLU A 33 -18.33 -2.10 9.68
CA GLU A 33 -18.17 -1.67 11.07
C GLU A 33 -19.16 -0.53 11.40
N GLY A 34 -19.26 0.48 10.52
CA GLY A 34 -20.23 1.57 10.68
C GLY A 34 -21.68 1.09 10.69
N GLN A 35 -22.02 0.09 9.86
CA GLN A 35 -23.36 -0.53 9.87
C GLN A 35 -23.63 -1.25 11.21
N LYS A 36 -22.66 -2.02 11.71
CA LYS A 36 -22.77 -2.71 13.00
C LYS A 36 -22.96 -1.73 14.14
N GLU A 37 -22.15 -0.68 14.20
CA GLU A 37 -22.24 0.36 15.24
C GLU A 37 -23.61 1.06 15.21
N ALA A 38 -24.10 1.40 14.02
CA ALA A 38 -25.42 2.01 13.86
C ALA A 38 -26.53 1.08 14.38
N MET A 39 -26.48 -0.22 14.04
CA MET A 39 -27.46 -1.19 14.52
C MET A 39 -27.44 -1.34 16.05
N ILE A 40 -26.25 -1.42 16.65
CA ILE A 40 -26.10 -1.53 18.11
C ILE A 40 -26.63 -0.27 18.80
N LYS A 41 -26.32 0.91 18.25
CA LYS A 41 -26.82 2.18 18.78
C LYS A 41 -28.34 2.26 18.71
N THR A 42 -28.93 1.93 17.56
CA THR A 42 -30.40 1.92 17.40
C THR A 42 -31.04 0.91 18.35
N LEU A 43 -30.46 -0.28 18.52
CA LEU A 43 -30.98 -1.27 19.47
C LEU A 43 -30.99 -0.75 20.92
N ALA A 44 -29.94 -0.04 21.33
CA ALA A 44 -29.85 0.58 22.65
C ALA A 44 -30.88 1.72 22.84
N GLU A 45 -31.13 2.51 21.79
CA GLU A 45 -32.15 3.56 21.80
C GLU A 45 -33.57 2.98 21.88
N GLU A 46 -33.87 1.96 21.09
CA GLU A 46 -35.16 1.27 21.10
C GLU A 46 -35.43 0.59 22.46
N ARG A 47 -34.40 0.01 23.09
CA ARG A 47 -34.54 -0.57 24.43
C ARG A 47 -35.05 0.45 25.45
N LYS A 48 -34.46 1.66 25.46
CA LYS A 48 -34.84 2.72 26.38
C LYS A 48 -36.30 3.13 26.21
N LYS A 49 -36.76 3.27 24.95
CA LYS A 49 -38.16 3.61 24.66
C LYS A 49 -39.13 2.52 25.15
N VAL A 50 -38.77 1.25 24.97
CA VAL A 50 -39.61 0.12 25.40
C VAL A 50 -39.73 0.08 26.93
N ASP A 51 -38.66 0.37 27.65
CA ASP A 51 -38.69 0.46 29.12
C ASP A 51 -39.67 1.56 29.61
N GLU A 52 -39.96 2.58 28.80
CA GLU A 52 -40.94 3.66 29.08
C GLU A 52 -42.40 3.29 28.70
N MET A 53 -42.61 2.33 27.79
CA MET A 53 -43.93 2.03 27.18
C MET A 53 -44.70 0.86 27.81
N GLY A 54 -44.10 0.11 28.74
CA GLY A 54 -44.77 -0.96 29.49
C GLY A 54 -44.65 -2.38 28.89
N VAL A 55 -45.27 -3.37 29.55
CA VAL A 55 -44.99 -4.81 29.36
C VAL A 55 -45.36 -5.34 27.96
N GLU A 56 -46.38 -4.78 27.31
CA GLU A 56 -46.82 -5.19 25.96
C GLU A 56 -45.79 -4.84 24.87
N ALA A 57 -44.98 -3.80 25.07
CA ALA A 57 -43.90 -3.41 24.16
C ALA A 57 -42.69 -4.37 24.22
N LEU A 58 -42.52 -5.10 25.34
CA LEU A 58 -41.39 -6.03 25.54
C LEU A 58 -41.44 -7.22 24.58
N GLY A 59 -42.63 -7.72 24.24
CA GLY A 59 -42.79 -8.87 23.33
C GLY A 59 -42.31 -8.56 21.91
N TYR A 60 -42.69 -7.41 21.36
CA TYR A 60 -42.25 -6.96 20.04
C TYR A 60 -40.75 -6.62 20.01
N PHE A 61 -40.24 -6.03 21.09
CA PHE A 61 -38.83 -5.71 21.22
C PHE A 61 -37.94 -6.96 21.25
N GLY A 62 -38.39 -8.05 21.87
CA GLY A 62 -37.67 -9.33 21.89
C GLY A 62 -37.33 -9.84 20.49
N HIS A 63 -38.33 -9.94 19.62
CA HIS A 63 -38.14 -10.38 18.23
C HIS A 63 -37.25 -9.42 17.42
N TYR A 64 -37.41 -8.12 17.61
CA TYR A 64 -36.54 -7.12 16.98
C TYR A 64 -35.08 -7.27 17.41
N SER A 65 -34.84 -7.43 18.71
CA SER A 65 -33.50 -7.58 19.29
C SER A 65 -32.79 -8.85 18.78
N GLU A 66 -33.51 -9.96 18.67
CA GLU A 66 -32.98 -11.20 18.08
C GLU A 66 -32.61 -11.01 16.60
N ALA A 67 -33.47 -10.34 15.83
CA ALA A 67 -33.19 -10.06 14.42
C ALA A 67 -31.97 -9.14 14.23
N VAL A 68 -31.81 -8.12 15.08
CA VAL A 68 -30.63 -7.25 15.08
C VAL A 68 -29.38 -8.04 15.46
N ARG A 69 -29.44 -8.90 16.47
CA ARG A 69 -28.32 -9.75 16.88
C ARG A 69 -27.87 -10.66 15.74
N GLY A 70 -28.80 -11.33 15.05
CA GLY A 70 -28.47 -12.17 13.90
C GLY A 70 -27.76 -11.39 12.79
N ARG A 71 -28.21 -10.16 12.49
CA ARG A 71 -27.53 -9.30 11.52
C ARG A 71 -26.13 -8.87 11.96
N VAL A 72 -25.94 -8.62 13.26
CA VAL A 72 -24.61 -8.31 13.81
C VAL A 72 -23.67 -9.52 13.67
N GLU A 73 -24.17 -10.72 13.94
CA GLU A 73 -23.42 -11.96 13.75
C GLU A 73 -23.05 -12.16 12.27
N ASP A 74 -23.99 -11.92 11.33
CA ASP A 74 -23.72 -11.96 9.88
C ASP A 74 -22.61 -10.97 9.47
N ILE A 75 -22.64 -9.74 10.02
CA ILE A 75 -21.61 -8.73 9.78
C ILE A 75 -20.27 -9.19 10.34
N ASP A 76 -20.24 -9.77 11.54
CA ASP A 76 -19.00 -10.26 12.15
C ASP A 76 -18.36 -11.38 11.33
N GLU A 77 -19.17 -12.30 10.79
CA GLU A 77 -18.67 -13.31 9.86
C GLU A 77 -18.13 -12.70 8.55
N ALA A 78 -18.83 -11.70 8.01
CA ALA A 78 -18.38 -11.00 6.81
C ALA A 78 -17.07 -10.24 7.05
N MET A 79 -16.93 -9.57 8.19
CA MET A 79 -15.71 -8.89 8.62
C MET A 79 -14.56 -9.89 8.80
N ALA A 80 -14.80 -11.06 9.39
CA ALA A 80 -13.78 -12.09 9.53
C ALA A 80 -13.24 -12.56 8.16
N LYS A 81 -14.13 -12.76 7.18
CA LYS A 81 -13.74 -13.10 5.80
C LYS A 81 -12.97 -11.96 5.14
N LEU A 82 -13.40 -10.72 5.34
CA LEU A 82 -12.75 -9.54 4.77
C LEU A 82 -11.37 -9.29 5.37
N ASN A 83 -11.19 -9.48 6.68
CA ASN A 83 -9.91 -9.37 7.36
C ASN A 83 -8.89 -10.38 6.82
N ASN A 84 -9.30 -11.63 6.59
CA ASN A 84 -8.41 -12.60 5.93
C ASN A 84 -8.01 -12.16 4.52
N ARG A 85 -8.94 -11.57 3.75
CA ARG A 85 -8.63 -11.02 2.42
C ARG A 85 -7.67 -9.83 2.49
N ILE A 86 -7.82 -8.98 3.51
CA ILE A 86 -6.94 -7.85 3.79
C ILE A 86 -5.52 -8.37 4.07
N GLU A 87 -5.36 -9.36 4.94
CA GLU A 87 -4.04 -9.92 5.26
C GLU A 87 -3.35 -10.49 4.00
N HIS A 88 -4.06 -11.28 3.19
CA HIS A 88 -3.51 -11.74 1.92
C HIS A 88 -3.16 -10.60 0.95
N ALA A 89 -4.01 -9.58 0.84
CA ALA A 89 -3.74 -8.42 0.00
C ALA A 89 -2.53 -7.60 0.49
N ARG A 90 -2.29 -7.56 1.81
CA ARG A 90 -1.09 -6.92 2.41
C ARG A 90 0.17 -7.70 2.07
N GLU A 91 0.14 -9.02 2.15
CA GLU A 91 1.26 -9.88 1.75
C GLU A 91 1.59 -9.70 0.26
N ASP A 92 0.58 -9.79 -0.60
CA ASP A 92 0.70 -9.53 -2.04
C ASP A 92 1.33 -8.17 -2.34
N MET A 93 0.89 -7.13 -1.64
CA MET A 93 1.40 -5.77 -1.82
C MET A 93 2.86 -5.65 -1.36
N ARG A 94 3.21 -6.29 -0.24
CA ARG A 94 4.58 -6.35 0.26
C ARG A 94 5.50 -7.04 -0.73
N ASP A 95 5.06 -8.16 -1.29
CA ASP A 95 5.86 -8.94 -2.23
C ASP A 95 6.06 -8.18 -3.54
N ALA A 96 5.00 -7.55 -4.08
CA ALA A 96 5.11 -6.67 -5.25
C ALA A 96 6.07 -5.49 -5.02
N PHE A 97 6.07 -4.92 -3.82
CA PHE A 97 6.97 -3.82 -3.45
C PHE A 97 8.42 -4.28 -3.35
N ALA A 98 8.68 -5.44 -2.73
CA ALA A 98 10.02 -6.02 -2.67
C ALA A 98 10.60 -6.28 -4.07
N ASP A 99 9.76 -6.79 -4.96
CA ASP A 99 10.07 -7.03 -6.37
C ASP A 99 10.42 -5.74 -7.13
N LEU A 100 9.64 -4.67 -6.93
CA LEU A 100 9.96 -3.35 -7.47
C LEU A 100 11.32 -2.88 -6.94
N LYS A 101 11.54 -2.96 -5.63
CA LYS A 101 12.79 -2.48 -5.03
C LYS A 101 14.03 -3.22 -5.52
N LYS A 102 13.92 -4.52 -5.75
CA LYS A 102 15.02 -5.29 -6.33
C LYS A 102 15.43 -4.75 -7.70
N VAL A 103 14.48 -4.39 -8.56
CA VAL A 103 14.76 -3.85 -9.89
C VAL A 103 15.33 -2.43 -9.79
N GLU A 104 14.77 -1.57 -8.95
CA GLU A 104 15.28 -0.22 -8.71
C GLU A 104 16.75 -0.23 -8.25
N ILE A 105 17.08 -1.04 -7.24
CA ILE A 105 18.46 -1.17 -6.73
C ILE A 105 19.41 -1.71 -7.83
N THR A 106 18.93 -2.61 -8.68
CA THR A 106 19.74 -3.14 -9.78
C THR A 106 20.05 -2.05 -10.81
N GLN A 107 19.06 -1.22 -11.14
CA GLN A 107 19.24 -0.11 -12.07
C GLN A 107 20.17 0.96 -11.49
N GLU A 108 19.97 1.36 -10.24
CA GLU A 108 20.83 2.34 -9.54
C GLU A 108 22.31 1.91 -9.53
N ARG A 109 22.58 0.60 -9.36
CA ARG A 109 23.95 0.06 -9.42
C ARG A 109 24.56 0.17 -10.80
N ARG A 110 23.77 -0.10 -11.85
CA ARG A 110 24.25 0.00 -13.25
C ARG A 110 24.58 1.44 -13.61
N GLU A 111 23.70 2.38 -13.23
CA GLU A 111 23.93 3.81 -13.42
C GLU A 111 25.19 4.27 -12.69
N ALA A 112 25.40 3.82 -11.45
CA ALA A 112 26.60 4.16 -10.68
C ALA A 112 27.90 3.59 -11.31
N GLU A 113 27.83 2.38 -11.91
CA GLU A 113 28.95 1.79 -12.64
C GLU A 113 29.26 2.57 -13.92
N ASP A 114 28.23 2.86 -14.73
CA ASP A 114 28.34 3.63 -15.97
C ASP A 114 28.89 5.04 -15.71
N ASP A 115 28.40 5.72 -14.67
CA ASP A 115 28.89 7.04 -14.24
C ASP A 115 30.35 6.99 -13.79
N LYS A 116 30.75 5.93 -13.09
CA LYS A 116 32.14 5.75 -12.64
C LYS A 116 33.07 5.51 -13.81
N GLU A 117 32.64 4.73 -14.81
CA GLU A 117 33.41 4.53 -16.04
C GLU A 117 33.54 5.83 -16.83
N LEU A 118 32.47 6.61 -16.95
CA LEU A 118 32.48 7.89 -17.64
C LEU A 118 33.45 8.86 -16.95
N LYS A 119 33.33 9.05 -15.63
CA LYS A 119 34.22 9.91 -14.85
C LYS A 119 35.68 9.46 -14.94
N LYS A 120 35.94 8.15 -14.97
CA LYS A 120 37.30 7.64 -15.16
C LYS A 120 37.85 8.04 -16.53
N LYS A 121 37.08 7.85 -17.60
CA LYS A 121 37.50 8.24 -18.97
C LYS A 121 37.72 9.76 -19.08
N GLU A 122 36.87 10.56 -18.45
CA GLU A 122 37.01 12.02 -18.42
C GLU A 122 38.28 12.45 -17.66
N ASN A 123 38.55 11.85 -16.50
CA ASN A 123 39.77 12.12 -15.74
C ASN A 123 41.02 11.72 -16.51
N ASP A 124 41.04 10.51 -17.09
CA ASP A 124 42.18 10.01 -17.88
C ASP A 124 42.48 10.98 -19.06
N LEU A 125 41.44 11.50 -19.72
CA LEU A 125 41.57 12.51 -20.79
C LEU A 125 42.09 13.86 -20.28
N MET A 126 41.59 14.35 -19.14
CA MET A 126 42.06 15.60 -18.53
C MET A 126 43.53 15.51 -18.12
N ASP A 127 43.95 14.37 -17.57
CA ASP A 127 45.33 14.11 -17.19
C ASP A 127 46.25 14.10 -18.42
N GLU A 128 45.82 13.50 -19.54
CA GLU A 128 46.56 13.53 -20.80
C GLU A 128 46.74 14.96 -21.33
N ILE A 129 45.67 15.77 -21.35
CA ILE A 129 45.70 17.18 -21.75
C ILE A 129 46.65 17.98 -20.84
N ALA A 130 46.60 17.76 -19.53
CA ALA A 130 47.46 18.45 -18.56
C ALA A 130 48.94 18.12 -18.78
N LEU A 131 49.27 16.84 -19.03
CA LEU A 131 50.63 16.40 -19.33
C LEU A 131 51.15 16.98 -20.64
N GLU A 132 50.34 17.01 -21.69
CA GLU A 132 50.73 17.67 -22.95
C GLU A 132 50.97 19.16 -22.77
N GLY A 133 50.06 19.85 -22.06
CA GLY A 133 50.21 21.28 -21.76
C GLY A 133 51.49 21.58 -20.98
N TYR A 134 51.81 20.76 -19.99
CA TYR A 134 53.06 20.89 -19.22
C TYR A 134 54.30 20.67 -20.09
N ARG A 135 54.31 19.67 -20.97
CA ARG A 135 55.43 19.41 -21.89
C ARG A 135 55.67 20.59 -22.83
N ARG A 136 54.62 21.14 -23.46
CA ARG A 136 54.76 22.31 -24.35
C ARG A 136 55.33 23.53 -23.61
N ALA A 137 54.89 23.77 -22.38
CA ALA A 137 55.40 24.86 -21.56
C ALA A 137 56.89 24.69 -21.16
N GLN A 138 57.40 23.45 -21.09
CA GLN A 138 58.82 23.18 -20.86
C GLN A 138 59.69 23.30 -22.13
N GLU A 139 59.11 23.11 -23.31
CA GLU A 139 59.82 23.25 -24.60
C GLU A 139 59.95 24.71 -25.06
N GLU A 140 59.05 25.59 -24.62
CA GLU A 140 59.04 27.03 -24.97
C GLU A 140 59.79 27.93 -23.96
N GLY A 141 60.30 27.38 -22.84
CA GLY A 141 61.05 28.09 -21.80
C GLY A 141 62.56 27.78 -21.83
#